data_AF-A0A7S1TPT8-F1
#
_entry.id   AF-A0A7S1TPT8-F1
#
_cell.length_a   1.000
_cell.length_b   1.000
_cell.length_c   1.000
_cell.angle_alpha   90.00
_cell.angle_beta   90.00
_cell.angle_gamma   90.00
#
_symmetry.space_group_name_H-M   'P 1'
#
loop_
_entity.id
_entity.type
_entity.pdbx_description
1 polymer ?
#
loop_
_entity_poly.entity_id
_entity_poly.type
_entity_poly.pdbx_seq_one_letter_code
_entity_poly.pdbx_strand_id
1 'polypeptide(L)'
;KLEGALADAQAERDGALAEAQAKFDAAQADAAQKMEAAQTAFNEEKASITAAMEAQRNESDAALKALTEKHEEETTELTNTFTAEKEETEKRLAQEKADALAAKAAEFEAAKAALIADYEGKVAEAKAAEAQAKVDLENVEVRWRKMQEDALAAQRAALAAQHRAELDKVEADRNEWEELYKKENTRRKLIHNKLMELQGNIRVMARARPILAVEQQAGADADVTSFPSPEDILITRDDSTKSRFEFDRAFQQNSTQTEVFEAVQPLVTSFLDGYNVCIFAYGQTGSGKTY
;
A
#
# COMPACT_ATOMS: atom_id res chain seq x y z
N LYS A 1 126.23 -85.70 142.99
CA LYS A 1 126.04 -84.38 143.62
C LYS A 1 125.69 -83.42 142.51
N LEU A 2 124.54 -82.75 142.66
CA LEU A 2 124.00 -81.73 141.77
C LEU A 2 123.48 -82.34 140.46
N GLU A 3 122.17 -82.56 140.30
CA GLU A 3 121.05 -81.61 140.45
C GLU A 3 121.26 -80.31 139.67
N GLY A 4 120.31 -80.07 138.78
CA GLY A 4 119.46 -78.90 139.02
C GLY A 4 119.88 -77.61 138.35
N ALA A 5 120.28 -77.65 137.07
CA ALA A 5 120.33 -76.39 136.33
C ALA A 5 120.08 -76.49 134.83
N LEU A 6 120.28 -77.64 134.17
CA LEU A 6 120.10 -77.71 132.71
C LEU A 6 118.75 -78.27 132.25
N ALA A 7 117.95 -78.85 133.17
CA ALA A 7 116.59 -79.29 132.89
C ALA A 7 115.57 -78.12 132.91
N ASP A 8 115.89 -77.00 133.57
CA ASP A 8 114.94 -75.89 133.75
C ASP A 8 115.03 -74.82 132.64
N ALA A 9 116.14 -74.74 131.90
CA ALA A 9 116.35 -73.65 130.94
C ALA A 9 115.84 -73.94 129.50
N GLN A 10 115.55 -75.20 129.15
CA GLN A 10 115.05 -75.52 127.80
C GLN A 10 113.53 -75.76 127.75
N ALA A 11 112.89 -76.08 128.88
CA ALA A 11 111.43 -76.10 129.00
C ALA A 11 110.80 -74.69 128.92
N GLU A 12 111.54 -73.62 129.27
CA GLU A 12 111.06 -72.23 129.16
C GLU A 12 111.06 -71.69 127.71
N ARG A 13 111.90 -72.21 126.81
CA ARG A 13 111.95 -71.73 125.41
C ARG A 13 110.77 -72.23 124.59
N ASP A 14 110.33 -73.46 124.84
CA ASP A 14 109.26 -74.09 124.05
C ASP A 14 107.86 -73.66 124.52
N GLY A 15 107.74 -73.06 125.71
CA GLY A 15 106.51 -72.41 126.20
C GLY A 15 106.24 -71.04 125.56
N ALA A 16 107.27 -70.23 125.32
CA ALA A 16 107.10 -68.86 124.81
C ALA A 16 106.77 -68.79 123.31
N LEU A 17 107.14 -69.80 122.52
CA LEU A 17 106.87 -69.82 121.07
C LEU A 17 105.42 -70.24 120.73
N ALA A 18 104.77 -71.04 121.58
CA ALA A 18 103.40 -71.49 121.37
C ALA A 18 102.36 -70.37 121.65
N GLU A 19 102.66 -69.45 122.58
CA GLU A 19 101.76 -68.32 122.90
C GLU A 19 101.78 -67.20 121.84
N ALA A 20 102.90 -67.01 121.13
CA ALA A 20 103.02 -65.98 120.09
C ALA A 20 102.27 -66.36 118.80
N GLN A 21 102.22 -67.65 118.44
CA GLN A 21 101.54 -68.10 117.22
C GLN A 21 100.01 -68.09 117.38
N ALA A 22 99.48 -68.43 118.56
CA ALA A 22 98.04 -68.40 118.82
C ALA A 22 97.42 -66.99 118.80
N LYS A 23 98.20 -65.94 119.06
CA LYS A 23 97.73 -64.54 118.98
C LYS A 23 97.70 -63.99 117.55
N PHE A 24 98.47 -64.57 116.62
CA PHE A 24 98.44 -64.17 115.21
C PHE A 24 97.21 -64.72 114.48
N ASP A 25 96.86 -65.98 114.73
CA ASP A 25 95.71 -66.63 114.08
C ASP A 25 94.36 -66.06 114.54
N ALA A 26 94.28 -65.55 115.78
CA ALA A 26 93.07 -64.90 116.30
C ALA A 26 92.81 -63.51 115.69
N ALA A 27 93.84 -62.78 115.28
CA ALA A 27 93.69 -61.44 114.68
C ALA A 27 93.29 -61.49 113.19
N GLN A 28 93.67 -62.57 112.48
CA GLN A 28 93.34 -62.73 111.06
C GLN A 28 91.88 -63.16 110.83
N ALA A 29 91.26 -63.84 111.81
CA ALA A 29 89.86 -64.26 111.75
C ALA A 29 88.86 -63.10 111.95
N ASP A 30 89.16 -62.11 112.80
CA ASP A 30 88.24 -60.98 113.08
C ASP A 30 88.19 -59.95 111.93
N ALA A 31 89.27 -59.82 111.14
CA ALA A 31 89.31 -58.93 109.97
C ALA A 31 88.51 -59.48 108.77
N ALA A 32 88.47 -60.81 108.59
CA ALA A 32 87.74 -61.44 107.48
C ALA A 32 86.20 -61.39 107.69
N GLN A 33 85.72 -61.58 108.93
CA GLN A 33 84.28 -61.58 109.22
C GLN A 33 83.61 -60.19 109.10
N LYS A 34 84.34 -59.09 109.37
CA LYS A 34 83.77 -57.73 109.29
C LYS A 34 83.64 -57.19 107.86
N MET A 35 84.46 -57.68 106.92
CA MET A 35 84.42 -57.23 105.53
C MET A 35 83.33 -57.94 104.70
N GLU A 36 83.03 -59.21 105.02
CA GLU A 36 81.98 -59.97 104.33
C GLU A 36 80.56 -59.49 104.71
N ALA A 37 80.34 -59.11 105.98
CA ALA A 37 79.04 -58.59 106.44
C ALA A 37 78.70 -57.19 105.88
N ALA A 38 79.69 -56.37 105.56
CA ALA A 38 79.46 -55.04 104.97
C ALA A 38 79.10 -55.12 103.46
N GLN A 39 79.53 -56.18 102.78
CA GLN A 39 79.37 -56.34 101.33
C GLN A 39 78.01 -56.96 100.94
N THR A 40 77.42 -57.78 101.81
CA THR A 40 76.06 -58.30 101.64
C THR A 40 74.98 -57.23 101.89
N ALA A 41 75.12 -56.39 102.92
CA ALA A 41 74.15 -55.33 103.22
C ALA A 41 74.04 -54.27 102.09
N PHE A 42 75.17 -53.89 101.48
CA PHE A 42 75.17 -52.91 100.38
C PHE A 42 74.50 -53.43 99.09
N ASN A 43 74.62 -54.73 98.81
CA ASN A 43 74.07 -55.33 97.60
C ASN A 43 72.54 -55.53 97.67
N GLU A 44 71.98 -55.77 98.86
CA GLU A 44 70.52 -55.90 99.04
C GLU A 44 69.80 -54.54 98.92
N GLU A 45 70.38 -53.46 99.46
CA GLU A 45 69.79 -52.12 99.38
C GLU A 45 69.83 -51.57 97.92
N LYS A 46 70.90 -51.84 97.17
CA LYS A 46 71.02 -51.48 95.75
C LYS A 46 69.98 -52.22 94.89
N ALA A 47 69.69 -53.49 95.17
CA ALA A 47 68.70 -54.26 94.41
C ALA A 47 67.27 -53.75 94.64
N SER A 48 66.93 -53.34 95.88
CA SER A 48 65.61 -52.79 96.21
C SER A 48 65.33 -51.46 95.52
N ILE A 49 66.30 -50.54 95.50
CA ILE A 49 66.14 -49.22 94.89
C ILE A 49 66.04 -49.30 93.37
N THR A 50 66.78 -50.24 92.74
CA THR A 50 66.76 -50.41 91.27
C THR A 50 65.42 -50.98 90.78
N ALA A 51 64.82 -51.92 91.52
CA ALA A 51 63.51 -52.49 91.18
C ALA A 51 62.35 -51.48 91.34
N ALA A 52 62.42 -50.59 92.34
CA ALA A 52 61.40 -49.56 92.55
C ALA A 52 61.36 -48.51 91.43
N MET A 53 62.52 -48.13 90.88
CA MET A 53 62.59 -47.16 89.78
C MET A 53 62.06 -47.72 88.44
N GLU A 54 62.29 -49.00 88.14
CA GLU A 54 61.79 -49.61 86.89
C GLU A 54 60.27 -49.80 86.89
N ALA A 55 59.66 -50.11 88.04
CA ALA A 55 58.20 -50.25 88.14
C ALA A 55 57.48 -48.92 87.88
N GLN A 56 57.97 -47.81 88.47
CA GLN A 56 57.36 -46.49 88.31
C GLN A 56 57.51 -45.93 86.88
N ARG A 57 58.61 -46.26 86.20
CA ARG A 57 58.83 -45.87 84.80
C ARG A 57 57.86 -46.58 83.85
N ASN A 58 57.62 -47.88 84.06
CA ASN A 58 56.72 -48.65 83.21
C ASN A 58 55.24 -48.23 83.36
N GLU A 59 54.80 -47.81 84.55
CA GLU A 59 53.46 -47.23 84.75
C GLU A 59 53.28 -45.88 84.05
N SER A 60 54.31 -45.01 84.10
CA SER A 60 54.29 -43.71 83.43
C SER A 60 54.25 -43.83 81.91
N ASP A 61 55.04 -44.74 81.33
CA ASP A 61 55.10 -44.92 79.87
C ASP A 61 53.81 -45.55 79.32
N ALA A 62 53.15 -46.43 80.08
CA ALA A 62 51.85 -46.99 79.71
C ALA A 62 50.73 -45.93 79.73
N ALA A 63 50.72 -45.04 80.73
CA ALA A 63 49.76 -43.96 80.82
C ALA A 63 49.91 -42.92 79.70
N LEU A 64 51.16 -42.62 79.29
CA LEU A 64 51.44 -41.68 78.22
C LEU A 64 50.95 -42.19 76.86
N LYS A 65 51.17 -43.49 76.60
CA LYS A 65 50.78 -44.13 75.34
C LYS A 65 49.25 -44.19 75.15
N ALA A 66 48.52 -44.53 76.22
CA ALA A 66 47.07 -44.56 76.19
C ALA A 66 46.45 -43.17 75.97
N LEU A 67 47.07 -42.11 76.51
CA LEU A 67 46.60 -40.74 76.32
C LEU A 67 46.88 -40.22 74.90
N THR A 68 48.02 -40.59 74.31
CA THR A 68 48.33 -40.22 72.91
C THR A 68 47.42 -40.92 71.91
N GLU A 69 47.14 -42.20 72.09
CA GLU A 69 46.22 -42.95 71.20
C GLU A 69 44.80 -42.37 71.28
N LYS A 70 44.33 -42.01 72.47
CA LYS A 70 43.02 -41.38 72.64
C LYS A 70 42.93 -39.99 71.98
N HIS A 71 43.98 -39.17 72.08
CA HIS A 71 44.00 -37.86 71.42
C HIS A 71 44.14 -37.96 69.89
N GLU A 72 44.83 -38.98 69.37
CA GLU A 72 44.87 -39.25 67.92
C GLU A 72 43.50 -39.70 67.38
N GLU A 73 42.75 -40.49 68.13
CA GLU A 73 41.36 -40.86 67.78
C GLU A 73 40.43 -39.64 67.82
N GLU A 74 40.46 -38.84 68.90
CA GLU A 74 39.60 -37.64 69.00
C GLU A 74 39.94 -36.60 67.92
N THR A 75 41.22 -36.43 67.58
CA THR A 75 41.62 -35.49 66.51
C THR A 75 41.22 -36.00 65.13
N THR A 76 41.34 -37.29 64.85
CA THR A 76 40.89 -37.85 63.55
C THR A 76 39.38 -37.82 63.39
N GLU A 77 38.60 -38.09 64.44
CA GLU A 77 37.14 -37.93 64.41
C GLU A 77 36.72 -36.48 64.18
N LEU A 78 37.34 -35.52 64.88
CA LEU A 78 37.04 -34.10 64.70
C LEU A 78 37.43 -33.60 63.30
N THR A 79 38.54 -34.10 62.75
CA THR A 79 38.97 -33.73 61.40
C THR A 79 38.00 -34.28 60.35
N ASN A 80 37.58 -35.54 60.50
CA ASN A 80 36.63 -36.19 59.57
C ASN A 80 35.27 -35.50 59.58
N THR A 81 34.74 -35.18 60.76
CA THR A 81 33.48 -34.44 60.90
C THR A 81 33.55 -33.05 60.28
N PHE A 82 34.62 -32.30 60.53
CA PHE A 82 34.80 -30.98 59.92
C PHE A 82 34.95 -31.05 58.39
N THR A 83 35.64 -32.06 57.86
CA THR A 83 35.73 -32.25 56.40
C THR A 83 34.40 -32.62 55.77
N ALA A 84 33.59 -33.45 56.43
CA ALA A 84 32.26 -33.82 55.95
C ALA A 84 31.30 -32.63 55.95
N GLU A 85 31.26 -31.83 57.03
CA GLU A 85 30.45 -30.61 57.10
C GLU A 85 30.91 -29.55 56.08
N LYS A 86 32.23 -29.44 55.83
CA LYS A 86 32.76 -28.57 54.78
C LYS A 86 32.32 -29.02 53.38
N GLU A 87 32.41 -30.31 53.06
CA GLU A 87 31.94 -30.82 51.76
C GLU A 87 30.43 -30.67 51.58
N GLU A 88 29.64 -30.87 52.64
CA GLU A 88 28.19 -30.70 52.61
C GLU A 88 27.80 -29.24 52.37
N THR A 89 28.45 -28.30 53.06
CA THR A 89 28.21 -26.86 52.87
C THR A 89 28.65 -26.37 51.50
N GLU A 90 29.77 -26.87 50.96
CA GLU A 90 30.22 -26.56 49.59
C GLU A 90 29.25 -27.10 48.53
N LYS A 91 28.75 -28.32 48.69
CA LYS A 91 27.71 -28.89 47.81
C LYS A 91 26.41 -28.09 47.88
N ARG A 92 25.98 -27.70 49.09
CA ARG A 92 24.77 -26.87 49.27
C ARG A 92 24.92 -25.51 48.58
N LEU A 93 26.09 -24.87 48.72
CA LEU A 93 26.37 -23.59 48.08
C LEU A 93 26.42 -23.72 46.54
N ALA A 94 26.95 -24.82 46.02
CA ALA A 94 26.96 -25.08 44.58
C ALA A 94 25.54 -25.30 44.02
N GLN A 95 24.71 -26.04 44.76
CA GLN A 95 23.30 -26.26 44.42
C GLN A 95 22.50 -24.95 44.42
N GLU A 96 22.61 -24.15 45.49
CA GLU A 96 21.94 -22.85 45.58
C GLU A 96 22.35 -21.90 44.44
N LYS A 97 23.64 -21.88 44.05
CA LYS A 97 24.11 -21.09 42.90
C LYS A 97 23.55 -21.60 41.57
N ALA A 98 23.46 -22.92 41.39
CA ALA A 98 22.88 -23.52 40.19
C ALA A 98 21.38 -23.21 40.08
N ASP A 99 20.64 -23.34 41.18
CA ASP A 99 19.21 -23.03 41.25
C ASP A 99 18.95 -21.53 41.02
N ALA A 100 19.78 -20.65 41.58
CA ALA A 100 19.68 -19.20 41.35
C ALA A 100 19.97 -18.80 39.89
N LEU A 101 20.95 -19.44 39.25
CA LEU A 101 21.26 -19.25 37.83
C LEU A 101 20.12 -19.77 36.93
N ALA A 102 19.56 -20.93 37.26
CA ALA A 102 18.43 -21.51 36.55
C ALA A 102 17.18 -20.62 36.67
N ALA A 103 16.90 -20.07 37.86
CA ALA A 103 15.81 -19.13 38.09
C ALA A 103 15.98 -17.85 37.26
N LYS A 104 17.17 -17.25 37.25
CA LYS A 104 17.45 -16.07 36.41
C LYS A 104 17.35 -16.36 34.92
N ALA A 105 17.78 -17.54 34.46
CA ALA A 105 17.64 -17.95 33.07
C ALA A 105 16.17 -18.09 32.68
N ALA A 106 15.34 -18.67 33.55
CA ALA A 106 13.89 -18.79 33.34
C ALA A 106 13.19 -17.43 33.31
N GLU A 107 13.56 -16.50 34.20
CA GLU A 107 13.05 -15.12 34.18
C GLU A 107 13.42 -14.39 32.89
N PHE A 108 14.66 -14.55 32.41
CA PHE A 108 15.12 -13.92 31.17
C PHE A 108 14.38 -14.48 29.95
N GLU A 109 14.20 -15.80 29.86
CA GLU A 109 13.44 -16.42 28.77
C GLU A 109 11.95 -16.02 28.82
N ALA A 110 11.35 -15.90 30.01
CA ALA A 110 9.98 -15.39 30.16
C ALA A 110 9.86 -13.92 29.71
N ALA A 111 10.82 -13.06 30.10
CA ALA A 111 10.85 -11.66 29.68
C ALA A 111 11.03 -11.51 28.17
N LYS A 112 11.89 -12.33 27.57
CA LYS A 112 12.11 -12.37 26.12
C LYS A 112 10.85 -12.83 25.37
N ALA A 113 10.18 -13.88 25.85
CA ALA A 113 8.92 -14.35 25.28
C ALA A 113 7.82 -13.28 25.37
N ALA A 114 7.71 -12.57 26.49
CA ALA A 114 6.76 -11.47 26.66
C ALA A 114 7.05 -10.31 25.68
N LEU A 115 8.32 -9.96 25.49
CA LEU A 115 8.72 -8.91 24.56
C LEU A 115 8.41 -9.30 23.10
N ILE A 116 8.66 -10.56 22.71
CA ILE A 116 8.31 -11.07 21.38
C ILE A 116 6.80 -10.98 21.15
N ALA A 117 5.98 -11.39 22.13
CA ALA A 117 4.53 -11.32 22.03
C ALA A 117 4.01 -9.88 21.87
N ASP A 118 4.58 -8.90 22.59
CA ASP A 118 4.23 -7.48 22.44
C ASP A 118 4.57 -6.95 21.03
N TYR A 119 5.75 -7.28 20.50
CA TYR A 119 6.13 -6.89 19.15
C TYR A 119 5.28 -7.59 18.07
N GLU A 120 4.94 -8.87 18.24
CA GLU A 120 4.03 -9.59 17.35
C GLU A 120 2.64 -8.95 17.34
N GLY A 121 2.13 -8.53 18.49
CA GLY A 121 0.87 -7.79 18.62
C GLY A 121 0.91 -6.46 17.86
N LYS A 122 1.95 -5.65 18.07
CA LYS A 122 2.14 -4.38 17.36
C LYS A 122 2.25 -4.55 15.84
N VAL A 123 2.94 -5.61 15.38
CA VAL A 123 3.03 -5.94 13.95
C VAL A 123 1.67 -6.36 13.39
N ALA A 124 0.88 -7.12 14.14
CA ALA A 124 -0.46 -7.51 13.73
C ALA A 124 -1.41 -6.30 13.61
N GLU A 125 -1.38 -5.39 14.58
CA GLU A 125 -2.16 -4.13 14.53
C GLU A 125 -1.75 -3.25 13.35
N ALA A 126 -0.45 -3.07 13.13
CA ALA A 126 0.06 -2.30 11.98
C ALA A 126 -0.39 -2.90 10.64
N LYS A 127 -0.33 -4.23 10.50
CA LYS A 127 -0.81 -4.93 9.29
C LYS A 127 -2.32 -4.78 9.09
N ALA A 128 -3.10 -4.83 10.17
CA ALA A 128 -4.54 -4.62 10.10
C ALA A 128 -4.88 -3.18 9.67
N ALA A 129 -4.19 -2.18 10.22
CA ALA A 129 -4.35 -0.79 9.84
C ALA A 129 -3.96 -0.53 8.37
N GLU A 130 -2.86 -1.14 7.90
CA GLU A 130 -2.44 -1.06 6.49
C GLU A 130 -3.48 -1.68 5.55
N ALA A 131 -4.00 -2.86 5.90
CA ALA A 131 -5.05 -3.52 5.12
C ALA A 131 -6.32 -2.65 5.03
N GLN A 132 -6.72 -2.02 6.13
CA GLN A 132 -7.87 -1.10 6.15
C GLN A 132 -7.62 0.14 5.29
N ALA A 133 -6.45 0.77 5.41
CA ALA A 133 -6.09 1.94 4.61
C ALA A 133 -6.11 1.64 3.10
N LYS A 134 -5.72 0.42 2.70
CA LYS A 134 -5.78 -0.02 1.30
C LYS A 134 -7.22 -0.11 0.78
N VAL A 135 -8.14 -0.64 1.58
CA VAL A 135 -9.57 -0.70 1.24
C VAL A 135 -10.17 0.71 1.14
N ASP A 136 -9.80 1.60 2.07
CA ASP A 136 -10.29 2.98 2.05
C ASP A 136 -9.79 3.75 0.82
N LEU A 137 -8.54 3.52 0.41
CA LEU A 137 -7.99 4.09 -0.83
C LEU A 137 -8.78 3.63 -2.06
N GLU A 138 -9.04 2.33 -2.18
CA GLU A 138 -9.80 1.77 -3.31
C GLU A 138 -11.24 2.34 -3.35
N ASN A 139 -11.87 2.52 -2.19
CA ASN A 139 -13.18 3.16 -2.09
C ASN A 139 -13.17 4.63 -2.54
N VAL A 140 -12.11 5.38 -2.20
CA VAL A 140 -11.94 6.77 -2.64
C VAL A 140 -11.75 6.83 -4.15
N GLU A 141 -10.95 5.95 -4.73
CA GLU A 141 -10.72 5.89 -6.19
C GLU A 141 -12.02 5.57 -6.95
N VAL A 142 -12.82 4.63 -6.47
CA VAL A 142 -14.12 4.30 -7.07
C VAL A 142 -15.08 5.49 -7.02
N ARG A 143 -15.15 6.20 -5.87
CA ARG A 143 -15.98 7.41 -5.73
C ARG A 143 -15.52 8.51 -6.67
N TRP A 144 -14.21 8.72 -6.80
CA TRP A 144 -13.64 9.72 -7.71
C TRP A 144 -13.98 9.41 -9.17
N ARG A 145 -13.82 8.15 -9.60
CA ARG A 145 -14.17 7.72 -10.97
C ARG A 145 -15.65 7.96 -11.27
N LYS A 146 -16.54 7.54 -10.35
CA LYS A 146 -17.98 7.76 -10.49
C LYS A 146 -18.32 9.25 -10.58
N MET A 147 -17.70 10.08 -9.74
CA MET A 147 -17.89 11.53 -9.78
C MET A 147 -17.47 12.13 -11.13
N GLN A 148 -16.38 11.66 -11.74
CA GLN A 148 -15.97 12.12 -13.06
C GLN A 148 -16.94 11.69 -14.17
N GLU A 149 -17.44 10.45 -14.11
CA GLU A 149 -18.44 9.94 -15.05
C GLU A 149 -19.76 10.72 -14.94
N ASP A 150 -20.24 10.95 -13.71
CA ASP A 150 -21.46 11.72 -13.44
C ASP A 150 -21.32 13.18 -13.91
N ALA A 151 -20.15 13.81 -13.68
CA ALA A 151 -19.87 15.16 -14.16
C ALA A 151 -19.88 15.25 -15.69
N LEU A 152 -19.26 14.29 -16.38
CA LEU A 152 -19.26 14.23 -17.84
C LEU A 152 -20.66 13.95 -18.40
N ALA A 153 -21.43 13.06 -17.76
CA ALA A 153 -22.81 12.77 -18.13
C ALA A 153 -23.70 14.02 -17.97
N ALA A 154 -23.55 14.77 -16.89
CA ALA A 154 -24.26 16.03 -16.66
C ALA A 154 -23.92 17.08 -17.73
N GLN A 155 -22.65 17.23 -18.09
CA GLN A 155 -22.22 18.15 -19.16
C GLN A 155 -22.84 17.77 -20.51
N ARG A 156 -22.81 16.48 -20.87
CA ARG A 156 -23.41 15.98 -22.12
C ARG A 156 -24.92 16.18 -22.15
N ALA A 157 -25.61 15.92 -21.03
CA ALA A 157 -27.05 16.14 -20.93
C ALA A 157 -27.42 17.62 -21.09
N ALA A 158 -26.65 18.53 -20.49
CA ALA A 158 -26.85 19.98 -20.64
C ALA A 158 -26.66 20.44 -22.11
N LEU A 159 -25.61 19.98 -22.78
CA LEU A 159 -25.36 20.31 -24.18
C LEU A 159 -26.45 19.73 -25.11
N ALA A 160 -26.87 18.49 -24.86
CA ALA A 160 -27.96 17.87 -25.61
C ALA A 160 -29.29 18.61 -25.43
N ALA A 161 -29.58 19.09 -24.20
CA ALA A 161 -30.76 19.90 -23.93
C ALA A 161 -30.71 21.25 -24.67
N GLN A 162 -29.54 21.91 -24.72
CA GLN A 162 -29.36 23.14 -25.49
C GLN A 162 -29.63 22.93 -26.98
N HIS A 163 -28.96 21.96 -27.60
CA HIS A 163 -29.14 21.68 -29.03
C HIS A 163 -30.56 21.24 -29.37
N ARG A 164 -31.22 20.48 -28.49
CA ARG A 164 -32.63 20.12 -28.68
C ARG A 164 -33.52 21.36 -28.68
N ALA A 165 -33.32 22.29 -27.75
CA ALA A 165 -34.09 23.53 -27.71
C ALA A 165 -33.84 24.43 -28.93
N GLU A 166 -32.62 24.42 -29.49
CA GLU A 166 -32.30 25.11 -30.74
C GLU A 166 -33.01 24.47 -31.95
N LEU A 167 -33.00 23.13 -32.04
CA LEU A 167 -33.71 22.41 -33.09
C LEU A 167 -35.22 22.64 -33.03
N ASP A 168 -35.82 22.59 -31.84
CA ASP A 168 -37.25 22.83 -31.66
C ASP A 168 -37.66 24.23 -32.13
N LYS A 169 -36.81 25.25 -31.91
CA LYS A 169 -37.02 26.61 -32.42
C LYS A 169 -36.95 26.68 -33.94
N VAL A 170 -35.90 26.09 -34.54
CA VAL A 170 -35.73 26.09 -36.00
C VAL A 170 -36.88 25.35 -36.69
N GLU A 171 -37.36 24.26 -36.11
CA GLU A 171 -38.51 23.52 -36.65
C GLU A 171 -39.81 24.32 -36.52
N ALA A 172 -40.02 25.03 -35.41
CA ALA A 172 -41.17 25.91 -35.24
C ALA A 172 -41.15 27.04 -36.29
N ASP A 173 -40.01 27.73 -36.44
CA ASP A 173 -39.85 28.80 -37.43
C ASP A 173 -40.09 28.27 -38.84
N ARG A 174 -39.51 27.11 -39.20
CA ARG A 174 -39.72 26.49 -40.52
C ARG A 174 -41.20 26.23 -40.77
N ASN A 175 -41.91 25.64 -39.81
CA ASN A 175 -43.32 25.32 -39.95
C ASN A 175 -44.18 26.59 -40.10
N GLU A 176 -43.86 27.65 -39.35
CA GLU A 176 -44.50 28.95 -39.48
C GLU A 176 -44.29 29.55 -40.88
N TRP A 177 -43.04 29.58 -41.35
CA TRP A 177 -42.71 30.08 -42.68
C TRP A 177 -43.37 29.27 -43.80
N GLU A 178 -43.45 27.95 -43.67
CA GLU A 178 -44.17 27.11 -44.62
C GLU A 178 -45.67 27.44 -44.68
N GLU A 179 -46.31 27.67 -43.53
CA GLU A 179 -47.72 28.02 -43.47
C GLU A 179 -47.96 29.41 -44.09
N LEU A 180 -47.13 30.39 -43.75
CA LEU A 180 -47.18 31.74 -44.34
C LEU A 180 -46.96 31.69 -45.86
N TYR A 181 -45.98 30.94 -46.33
CA TYR A 181 -45.73 30.75 -47.75
C TYR A 181 -46.93 30.12 -48.46
N LYS A 182 -47.56 29.09 -47.88
CA LYS A 182 -48.77 28.45 -48.44
C LYS A 182 -49.94 29.44 -48.51
N LYS A 183 -50.15 30.24 -47.46
CA LYS A 183 -51.18 31.29 -47.41
C LYS A 183 -50.94 32.34 -48.49
N GLU A 184 -49.73 32.86 -48.59
CA GLU A 184 -49.39 33.91 -49.56
C GLU A 184 -49.42 33.38 -50.99
N ASN A 185 -48.94 32.16 -51.23
CA ASN A 185 -49.04 31.54 -52.55
C ASN A 185 -50.50 31.38 -52.97
N THR A 186 -51.37 30.91 -52.07
CA THR A 186 -52.82 30.80 -52.31
C THR A 186 -53.44 32.16 -52.61
N ARG A 187 -53.08 33.19 -51.84
CA ARG A 187 -53.53 34.57 -52.04
C ARG A 187 -53.07 35.12 -53.40
N ARG A 188 -51.81 34.90 -53.77
CA ARG A 188 -51.27 35.28 -55.07
C ARG A 188 -52.02 34.58 -56.22
N LYS A 189 -52.33 33.29 -56.07
CA LYS A 189 -53.17 32.55 -57.05
C LYS A 189 -54.52 33.24 -57.22
N LEU A 190 -55.20 33.50 -56.10
CA LEU A 190 -56.54 34.09 -56.09
C LEU A 190 -56.54 35.48 -56.74
N ILE A 191 -55.61 36.35 -56.36
CA ILE A 191 -55.51 37.71 -56.89
C ILE A 191 -55.17 37.68 -58.38
N HIS A 192 -54.21 36.84 -58.78
CA HIS A 192 -53.83 36.67 -60.18
C HIS A 192 -55.03 36.23 -61.02
N ASN A 193 -55.76 35.21 -60.57
CA ASN A 193 -56.95 34.73 -61.28
C ASN A 193 -58.04 35.81 -61.34
N LYS A 194 -58.28 36.53 -60.25
CA LYS A 194 -59.27 37.63 -60.25
C LYS A 194 -58.88 38.73 -61.22
N LEU A 195 -57.59 39.07 -61.29
CA LEU A 195 -57.07 40.04 -62.24
C LEU A 195 -57.30 39.55 -63.68
N MET A 196 -57.01 38.28 -63.97
CA MET A 196 -57.25 37.70 -65.31
C MET A 196 -58.74 37.70 -65.67
N GLU A 197 -59.64 37.37 -64.74
CA GLU A 197 -61.09 37.43 -64.96
C GLU A 197 -61.57 38.85 -65.27
N LEU A 198 -61.06 39.85 -64.54
CA LEU A 198 -61.40 41.26 -64.75
C LEU A 198 -60.87 41.80 -66.09
N GLN A 199 -59.73 41.30 -66.54
CA GLN A 199 -59.18 41.59 -67.88
C GLN A 199 -59.88 40.81 -69.00
N GLY A 200 -60.80 39.90 -68.67
CA GLY A 200 -61.50 39.05 -69.64
C GLY A 200 -60.80 37.73 -69.90
N ASN A 201 -61.59 36.64 -69.87
CA ASN A 201 -61.09 35.28 -70.14
C ASN A 201 -60.75 35.04 -71.62
N ILE A 202 -61.31 35.86 -72.52
CA ILE A 202 -61.00 35.87 -73.94
C ILE A 202 -60.49 37.28 -74.23
N ARG A 203 -59.27 37.36 -74.79
CA ARG A 203 -58.65 38.62 -75.18
C ARG A 203 -58.21 38.54 -76.62
N VAL A 204 -58.50 39.59 -77.37
CA VAL A 204 -58.13 39.76 -78.77
C VAL A 204 -57.11 40.87 -78.84
N MET A 205 -55.87 40.51 -79.18
CA MET A 205 -54.80 41.46 -79.42
C MET A 205 -54.54 41.55 -80.92
N ALA A 206 -54.45 42.75 -81.45
CA ALA A 206 -54.10 42.99 -82.84
C ALA A 206 -52.64 43.42 -82.95
N ARG A 207 -51.94 42.95 -84.00
CA ARG A 207 -50.55 43.31 -84.25
C ARG A 207 -50.37 43.67 -85.72
N ALA A 208 -50.00 44.91 -85.98
CA ALA A 208 -49.51 45.31 -87.30
C ALA A 208 -48.02 44.93 -87.40
N ARG A 209 -47.67 44.15 -88.42
CA ARG A 209 -46.26 43.88 -88.71
C ARG A 209 -45.63 45.05 -89.48
N PRO A 210 -44.31 45.27 -89.37
CA PRO A 210 -43.61 46.19 -90.25
C PRO A 210 -43.81 45.85 -91.73
N ILE A 211 -43.81 46.89 -92.58
CA ILE A 211 -43.75 46.73 -94.04
C ILE A 211 -42.38 46.15 -94.41
N LEU A 212 -42.36 45.04 -95.16
CA LEU A 212 -41.13 44.38 -95.57
C LEU A 212 -40.45 45.13 -96.72
N ALA A 213 -39.11 45.04 -96.82
CA ALA A 213 -38.35 45.71 -97.87
C ALA A 213 -38.80 45.33 -99.30
N VAL A 214 -39.24 44.09 -99.52
CA VAL A 214 -39.77 43.61 -100.81
C VAL A 214 -41.09 44.30 -101.18
N GLU A 215 -41.89 44.67 -100.18
CA GLU A 215 -43.19 45.33 -100.37
C GLU A 215 -42.99 46.83 -100.65
N GLN A 216 -42.03 47.46 -99.98
CA GLN A 216 -41.62 48.84 -100.26
C GLN A 216 -41.13 48.98 -101.71
N GLN A 217 -40.33 48.02 -102.20
CA GLN A 217 -39.85 47.99 -103.59
C GLN A 217 -40.97 47.77 -104.62
N ALA A 218 -42.08 47.14 -104.21
CA ALA A 218 -43.25 46.91 -105.05
C ALA A 218 -44.26 48.07 -105.05
N GLY A 219 -43.94 49.20 -104.38
CA GLY A 219 -44.80 50.38 -104.32
C GLY A 219 -45.90 50.32 -103.26
N ALA A 220 -45.80 49.44 -102.24
CA ALA A 220 -46.66 49.47 -101.07
C ALA A 220 -46.23 50.64 -100.15
N ASP A 221 -46.61 51.86 -100.53
CA ASP A 221 -45.93 53.08 -100.07
C ASP A 221 -46.61 53.82 -98.90
N ALA A 222 -47.69 53.29 -98.30
CA ALA A 222 -48.32 53.93 -97.17
C ALA A 222 -48.69 52.92 -96.07
N ASP A 223 -48.18 53.16 -94.86
CA ASP A 223 -48.78 52.60 -93.67
C ASP A 223 -50.23 53.10 -93.58
N VAL A 224 -51.17 52.20 -93.87
CA VAL A 224 -52.60 52.49 -93.79
C VAL A 224 -53.14 52.42 -92.36
N THR A 225 -52.30 52.04 -91.40
CA THR A 225 -52.67 51.87 -89.99
C THR A 225 -52.28 53.07 -89.14
N SER A 226 -53.12 53.45 -88.20
CA SER A 226 -52.85 54.48 -87.21
C SER A 226 -53.42 54.06 -85.85
N PHE A 227 -52.75 54.44 -84.77
CA PHE A 227 -53.01 53.92 -83.42
C PHE A 227 -53.26 55.09 -82.47
N PRO A 228 -54.52 55.56 -82.33
CA PRO A 228 -54.83 56.71 -81.47
C PRO A 228 -54.78 56.36 -79.98
N SER A 229 -54.86 55.07 -79.65
CA SER A 229 -54.89 54.51 -78.30
C SER A 229 -54.27 53.10 -78.34
N PRO A 230 -53.75 52.59 -77.20
CA PRO A 230 -53.26 51.22 -77.09
C PRO A 230 -54.28 50.12 -77.39
N GLU A 231 -55.58 50.46 -77.48
CA GLU A 231 -56.69 49.52 -77.71
C GLU A 231 -57.29 49.70 -79.12
N ASP A 232 -56.85 50.71 -79.87
CA ASP A 232 -57.50 51.13 -81.11
C ASP A 232 -56.58 51.02 -82.32
N ILE A 233 -57.14 50.52 -83.42
CA ILE A 233 -56.52 50.58 -84.76
C ILE A 233 -57.47 51.29 -85.71
N LEU A 234 -56.98 52.33 -86.37
CA LEU A 234 -57.64 52.99 -87.48
C LEU A 234 -56.97 52.59 -88.79
N ILE A 235 -57.76 52.03 -89.71
CA ILE A 235 -57.32 51.68 -91.06
C ILE A 235 -57.90 52.70 -92.04
N THR A 236 -57.04 53.39 -92.79
CA THR A 236 -57.44 54.33 -93.84
C THR A 236 -57.47 53.59 -95.18
N ARG A 237 -58.62 53.60 -95.85
CA ARG A 237 -58.82 52.97 -97.17
C ARG A 237 -58.53 53.96 -98.30
N ASP A 238 -58.42 53.43 -99.52
CA ASP A 238 -58.11 54.21 -100.74
C ASP A 238 -59.14 55.32 -101.05
N ASP A 239 -60.38 55.14 -100.60
CA ASP A 239 -61.48 56.13 -100.69
C ASP A 239 -61.44 57.18 -99.56
N SER A 240 -60.34 57.24 -98.80
CA SER A 240 -60.16 58.07 -97.61
C SER A 240 -61.13 57.77 -96.45
N THR A 241 -61.87 56.66 -96.51
CA THR A 241 -62.71 56.23 -95.39
C THR A 241 -61.82 55.61 -94.30
N LYS A 242 -62.13 55.95 -93.04
CA LYS A 242 -61.42 55.42 -91.87
C LYS A 242 -62.30 54.42 -91.15
N SER A 243 -61.82 53.19 -91.02
CA SER A 243 -62.45 52.15 -90.21
C SER A 243 -61.71 52.02 -88.88
N ARG A 244 -62.42 52.19 -87.76
CA ARG A 244 -61.87 51.99 -86.41
C ARG A 244 -62.24 50.60 -85.91
N PHE A 245 -61.24 49.92 -85.36
CA PHE A 245 -61.38 48.62 -84.70
C PHE A 245 -60.80 48.71 -83.30
N GLU A 246 -61.53 48.17 -82.34
CA GLU A 246 -61.18 48.15 -80.92
C GLU A 246 -60.79 46.73 -80.51
N PHE A 247 -59.73 46.62 -79.73
CA PHE A 247 -59.09 45.39 -79.28
C PHE A 247 -58.64 45.55 -77.83
N ASP A 248 -58.41 44.45 -77.12
CA ASP A 248 -57.83 44.49 -75.76
C ASP A 248 -56.40 45.08 -75.75
N ARG A 249 -55.69 44.95 -76.89
CA ARG A 249 -54.41 45.62 -77.13
C ARG A 249 -54.08 45.65 -78.62
N ALA A 250 -53.55 46.77 -79.09
CA ALA A 250 -53.09 47.02 -80.44
C ALA A 250 -51.58 47.28 -80.45
N PHE A 251 -50.83 46.37 -81.06
CA PHE A 251 -49.39 46.47 -81.26
C PHE A 251 -49.08 47.09 -82.62
N GLN A 252 -48.24 48.12 -82.59
CA GLN A 252 -47.85 48.89 -83.76
C GLN A 252 -46.72 48.18 -84.52
N GLN A 253 -46.37 48.70 -85.69
CA GLN A 253 -45.31 48.12 -86.52
C GLN A 253 -43.95 48.03 -85.81
N ASN A 254 -43.64 48.99 -84.93
CA ASN A 254 -42.40 49.02 -84.18
C ASN A 254 -42.44 48.18 -82.88
N SER A 255 -43.57 47.55 -82.55
CA SER A 255 -43.71 46.77 -81.32
C SER A 255 -42.84 45.51 -81.35
N THR A 256 -42.08 45.32 -80.27
CA THR A 256 -41.10 44.23 -80.15
C THR A 256 -41.74 42.92 -79.73
N GLN A 257 -41.07 41.78 -79.96
CA GLN A 257 -41.54 40.48 -79.44
C GLN A 257 -41.63 40.49 -77.91
N THR A 258 -40.74 41.22 -77.23
CA THR A 258 -40.74 41.34 -75.76
C THR A 258 -42.01 42.04 -75.28
N GLU A 259 -42.40 43.15 -75.90
CA GLU A 259 -43.64 43.87 -75.56
C GLU A 259 -44.89 43.01 -75.78
N VAL A 260 -44.90 42.22 -76.86
CA VAL A 260 -45.97 41.25 -77.13
C VAL A 260 -45.99 40.16 -76.06
N PHE A 261 -44.82 39.64 -75.68
CA PHE A 261 -44.71 38.62 -74.63
C PHE A 261 -45.16 39.14 -73.26
N GLU A 262 -44.78 40.36 -72.87
CA GLU A 262 -45.21 40.98 -71.60
C GLU A 262 -46.73 41.05 -71.46
N ALA A 263 -47.46 41.27 -72.57
CA ALA A 263 -48.92 41.26 -72.56
C ALA A 263 -49.52 39.86 -72.33
N VAL A 264 -48.81 38.83 -72.78
CA VAL A 264 -49.22 37.42 -72.73
C VAL A 264 -48.66 36.70 -71.49
N GLN A 265 -47.58 37.21 -70.89
CA GLN A 265 -46.89 36.64 -69.73
C GLN A 265 -47.82 36.28 -68.57
N PRO A 266 -48.84 37.10 -68.20
CA PRO A 266 -49.78 36.73 -67.15
C PRO A 266 -50.53 35.42 -67.43
N LEU A 267 -50.77 35.06 -68.70
CA LEU A 267 -51.38 33.79 -69.07
C LEU A 267 -50.45 32.60 -68.80
N VAL A 268 -49.14 32.77 -68.99
CA VAL A 268 -48.15 31.73 -68.64
C VAL A 268 -48.17 31.46 -67.13
N THR A 269 -48.30 32.51 -66.32
CA THR A 269 -48.48 32.36 -64.87
C THR A 269 -49.76 31.58 -64.54
N SER A 270 -50.88 31.87 -65.21
CA SER A 270 -52.12 31.10 -65.05
C SER A 270 -51.95 29.63 -65.44
N PHE A 271 -51.19 29.33 -66.49
CA PHE A 271 -50.86 27.95 -66.87
C PHE A 271 -50.08 27.23 -65.77
N LEU A 272 -49.04 27.87 -65.21
CA LEU A 272 -48.27 27.32 -64.09
C LEU A 272 -49.12 27.12 -62.83
N ASP A 273 -50.19 27.90 -62.69
CA ASP A 273 -51.15 27.78 -61.60
C ASP A 273 -52.19 26.67 -61.77
N GLY A 274 -52.19 25.99 -62.92
CA GLY A 274 -53.07 24.87 -63.23
C GLY A 274 -54.28 25.23 -64.10
N TYR A 275 -54.29 26.39 -64.75
CA TYR A 275 -55.36 26.77 -65.69
C TYR A 275 -55.00 26.38 -67.12
N ASN A 276 -56.03 25.99 -67.88
CA ASN A 276 -55.86 25.75 -69.31
C ASN A 276 -55.81 27.10 -70.03
N VAL A 277 -54.75 27.29 -70.82
CA VAL A 277 -54.53 28.51 -71.61
C VAL A 277 -54.34 28.12 -73.06
N CYS A 278 -54.98 28.86 -73.96
CA CYS A 278 -54.84 28.71 -75.40
C CYS A 278 -54.47 30.06 -76.01
N ILE A 279 -53.41 30.10 -76.81
CA ILE A 279 -52.99 31.27 -77.58
C ILE A 279 -53.04 30.86 -79.05
N PHE A 280 -53.79 31.60 -79.84
CA PHE A 280 -53.91 31.39 -81.28
C PHE A 280 -53.51 32.65 -82.03
N ALA A 281 -52.74 32.48 -83.09
CA ALA A 281 -52.41 33.55 -84.02
C ALA A 281 -53.33 33.43 -85.24
N TYR A 282 -54.10 34.48 -85.54
CA TYR A 282 -55.03 34.53 -86.66
C TYR A 282 -54.63 35.62 -87.66
N GLY A 283 -54.85 35.35 -88.96
CA GLY A 283 -54.56 36.30 -90.04
C GLY A 283 -54.22 35.61 -91.36
N GLN A 284 -54.18 36.38 -92.45
CA GLN A 284 -53.84 35.88 -93.78
C GLN A 284 -52.40 35.34 -93.88
N THR A 285 -52.07 34.56 -94.91
CA THR A 285 -50.69 34.15 -95.18
C THR A 285 -49.79 35.38 -95.34
N GLY A 286 -48.61 35.37 -94.70
CA GLY A 286 -47.70 36.52 -94.68
C GLY A 286 -48.02 37.61 -93.66
N SER A 287 -49.05 37.45 -92.81
CA SER A 287 -49.42 38.45 -91.78
C SER A 287 -48.54 38.43 -90.51
N GLY A 288 -47.55 37.55 -90.41
CA GLY A 288 -46.66 37.47 -89.23
C GLY A 288 -47.09 36.47 -88.14
N LYS A 289 -47.98 35.52 -88.41
CA LYS A 289 -48.39 34.50 -87.41
C LYS A 289 -47.25 33.62 -86.87
N THR A 290 -46.27 33.29 -87.73
CA THR A 290 -45.12 32.43 -87.39
C THR A 290 -43.94 33.22 -86.79
N TYR A 291 -43.94 34.54 -86.95
CA TYR A 291 -42.88 35.45 -86.54
C TYR A 291 -43.07 35.90 -85.08
#